data_AF-A0A1I0V3R4-F1
#
_entry.id   AF-A0A1I0V3R4-F1
#
_cell.length_a   1.000
_cell.length_b   1.000
_cell.length_c   1.000
_cell.angle_alpha   90.00
_cell.angle_beta   90.00
_cell.angle_gamma   90.00
#
_symmetry.space_group_name_H-M   'P 1'
#
loop_
_entity.id
_entity.type
_entity.pdbx_description
1 polymer ?
#
loop_
_entity_poly.entity_id
_entity_poly.type
_entity_poly.pdbx_seq_one_letter_code
_entity_poly.pdbx_strand_id
1 'polypeptide(L)'
;MDKATIKEKVEAMISAPSCCAELKTAGERYLKAIGTPEEKDEAKKLLDEIKMDVCTIDQVIELFTSAKGEELFGKEKAAAIASHAKEVKAKGGVYCDCPACAPGVELMDAAADILK
;
A
#
# COMPACT_ATOMS: atom_id res chain seq x y z
N MET A 1 6.19 7.49 14.56
CA MET A 1 6.73 6.16 14.21
C MET A 1 8.25 6.22 14.29
N ASP A 2 8.89 5.28 14.99
CA ASP A 2 10.36 5.21 15.02
C ASP A 2 10.92 4.51 13.76
N LYS A 3 12.23 4.63 13.52
CA LYS A 3 12.88 4.11 12.30
C LYS A 3 12.77 2.58 12.17
N ALA A 4 12.79 1.85 13.29
CA ALA A 4 12.66 0.39 13.28
C ALA A 4 11.25 -0.02 12.81
N THR A 5 10.22 0.61 13.37
CA THR A 5 8.82 0.39 12.97
C THR A 5 8.59 0.79 11.52
N ILE A 6 9.17 1.92 11.07
CA ILE A 6 9.10 2.34 9.65
C ILE A 6 9.69 1.25 8.75
N LYS A 7 10.87 0.73 9.10
CA LYS A 7 11.52 -0.35 8.34
C LYS A 7 10.63 -1.59 8.25
N GLU A 8 10.09 -2.05 9.37
CA GLU A 8 9.18 -3.21 9.42
C GLU A 8 7.94 -3.00 8.54
N LYS A 9 7.35 -1.80 8.55
CA LYS A 9 6.18 -1.47 7.72
C LYS A 9 6.52 -1.44 6.24
N VAL A 10 7.69 -0.91 5.86
CA VAL A 10 8.15 -0.96 4.45
C VAL A 10 8.41 -2.40 4.03
N GLU A 11 9.08 -3.21 4.85
CA GLU A 11 9.34 -4.63 4.56
C GLU A 11 8.03 -5.43 4.41
N ALA A 12 7.05 -5.21 5.29
CA ALA A 12 5.74 -5.82 5.20
C ALA A 12 5.01 -5.43 3.91
N MET A 13 5.04 -4.13 3.57
CA MET A 13 4.43 -3.60 2.35
C MET A 13 5.00 -4.25 1.09
N ILE A 14 6.32 -4.27 0.94
CA ILE A 14 6.98 -4.79 -0.28
C ILE A 14 6.96 -6.32 -0.39
N SER A 15 6.75 -7.01 0.73
CA SER A 15 6.64 -8.47 0.77
C SER A 15 5.21 -8.94 0.49
N ALA A 16 4.22 -8.04 0.55
CA ALA A 16 2.84 -8.39 0.28
C ALA A 16 2.66 -8.80 -1.20
N PRO A 17 1.94 -9.90 -1.48
CA PRO A 17 1.70 -10.37 -2.85
C PRO A 17 0.85 -9.39 -3.68
N SER A 18 0.17 -8.45 -3.02
CA SER A 18 -0.63 -7.39 -3.63
C SER A 18 0.16 -6.10 -3.89
N CYS A 19 1.44 -6.04 -3.51
CA CYS A 19 2.29 -4.89 -3.79
C CYS A 19 2.68 -4.86 -5.28
N CYS A 20 2.48 -3.72 -5.94
CA CYS A 20 2.94 -3.55 -7.32
C CYS A 20 4.47 -3.50 -7.39
N ALA A 21 5.03 -3.70 -8.59
CA ALA A 21 6.48 -3.80 -8.78
C ALA A 21 7.18 -2.45 -8.52
N GLU A 22 6.49 -1.36 -8.85
CA GLU A 22 6.96 0.01 -8.73
C GLU A 22 7.09 0.41 -7.24
N LEU A 23 6.02 0.25 -6.46
CA LEU A 23 6.04 0.44 -5.00
C LEU A 23 7.06 -0.45 -4.31
N LYS A 24 7.16 -1.72 -4.73
CA LYS A 24 8.19 -2.64 -4.24
C LYS A 24 9.59 -2.08 -4.46
N THR A 25 9.87 -1.61 -5.68
CA THR A 25 11.17 -1.02 -6.02
C THR A 25 11.45 0.23 -5.20
N ALA A 26 10.46 1.10 -5.00
CA ALA A 26 10.61 2.29 -4.17
C ALA A 26 10.92 1.94 -2.72
N GLY A 27 10.24 0.94 -2.15
CA GLY A 27 10.50 0.47 -0.79
C GLY A 27 11.89 -0.13 -0.62
N GLU A 28 12.34 -0.98 -1.57
CA GLU A 28 13.69 -1.55 -1.56
C GLU A 28 14.78 -0.47 -1.63
N ARG A 29 14.58 0.59 -2.43
CA ARG A 29 15.50 1.72 -2.51
C ARG A 29 15.58 2.48 -1.19
N TYR A 30 14.45 2.79 -0.57
CA TYR A 30 14.41 3.44 0.73
C TYR A 30 15.13 2.60 1.78
N LEU A 31 14.84 1.28 1.87
CA LEU A 31 15.49 0.38 2.82
C LEU A 31 17.02 0.37 2.67
N LYS A 32 17.52 0.44 1.43
CA LYS A 32 18.95 0.52 1.14
C LYS A 32 19.57 1.88 1.50
N ALA A 33 18.79 2.95 1.42
CA ALA A 33 19.26 4.31 1.68
C ALA A 33 19.25 4.68 3.19
N ILE A 34 18.67 3.86 4.06
CA ILE A 34 18.69 4.11 5.50
C ILE A 34 20.14 4.22 6.00
N GLY A 35 20.46 5.34 6.66
CA GLY A 35 21.79 5.68 7.16
C GLY A 35 22.72 6.31 6.13
N THR A 36 22.25 6.58 4.91
CA THR A 36 23.03 7.22 3.85
C THR A 36 22.56 8.65 3.57
N PRO A 37 23.35 9.50 2.88
CA PRO A 37 22.92 10.84 2.51
C PRO A 37 21.66 10.88 1.63
N GLU A 38 21.35 9.79 0.93
CA GLU A 38 20.19 9.65 0.05
C GLU A 38 18.89 9.31 0.80
N GLU A 39 18.95 8.97 2.09
CA GLU A 39 17.79 8.47 2.87
C GLU A 39 16.55 9.34 2.69
N LYS A 40 16.72 10.66 2.85
CA LYS A 40 15.60 11.62 2.78
C LYS A 40 15.00 11.73 1.39
N ASP A 41 15.81 11.63 0.35
CA ASP A 41 15.35 11.72 -1.03
C ASP A 41 14.61 10.44 -1.44
N GLU A 42 15.12 9.27 -1.05
CA GLU A 42 14.42 8.00 -1.29
C GLU A 42 13.16 7.86 -0.42
N ALA A 43 13.15 8.40 0.79
CA ALA A 43 11.96 8.50 1.64
C ALA A 43 10.84 9.31 0.96
N LYS A 44 11.18 10.44 0.32
CA LYS A 44 10.21 11.24 -0.42
C LYS A 44 9.64 10.49 -1.62
N LYS A 45 10.51 9.83 -2.40
CA LYS A 45 10.08 9.01 -3.55
C LYS A 45 9.16 7.87 -3.12
N LEU A 46 9.49 7.18 -2.02
CA LEU A 46 8.65 6.14 -1.44
C LEU A 46 7.27 6.70 -1.06
N LEU A 47 7.20 7.83 -0.37
CA LEU A 47 5.93 8.45 0.01
C LEU A 47 5.10 8.89 -1.18
N ASP A 48 5.73 9.37 -2.25
CA ASP A 48 5.03 9.74 -3.48
C ASP A 48 4.48 8.51 -4.21
N GLU A 49 5.24 7.41 -4.25
CA GLU A 49 4.78 6.12 -4.79
C GLU A 49 3.61 5.54 -3.98
N ILE A 50 3.72 5.53 -2.64
CA ILE A 50 2.65 5.08 -1.73
C ILE A 50 1.33 5.82 -2.01
N LYS A 51 1.37 7.14 -2.20
CA LYS A 51 0.15 7.94 -2.48
C LYS A 51 -0.51 7.58 -3.80
N MET A 52 0.26 7.09 -4.76
CA MET A 52 -0.22 6.68 -6.08
C MET A 52 -0.80 5.26 -6.04
N ASP A 53 -0.18 4.37 -5.28
CA ASP A 53 -0.47 2.93 -5.31
C ASP A 53 -1.40 2.45 -4.18
N VAL A 54 -1.56 3.23 -3.11
CA VAL A 54 -2.60 2.94 -2.11
C VAL A 54 -3.97 3.19 -2.73
N CYS A 55 -4.68 2.10 -2.99
CA CYS A 55 -6.04 2.17 -3.51
C CYS A 55 -7.03 2.65 -2.44
N THR A 56 -7.91 3.56 -2.84
CA THR A 56 -9.14 3.86 -2.08
C THR A 56 -10.05 2.63 -2.07
N ILE A 57 -10.90 2.52 -1.05
CA ILE A 57 -11.83 1.40 -0.96
C ILE A 57 -12.82 1.37 -2.13
N ASP A 58 -13.14 2.55 -2.68
CA ASP A 58 -14.06 2.68 -3.81
C ASP A 58 -13.45 2.18 -5.12
N GLN A 59 -12.18 2.47 -5.39
CA GLN A 59 -11.46 1.89 -6.53
C GLN A 59 -11.40 0.36 -6.45
N VAL A 60 -11.22 -0.21 -5.25
CA VAL A 60 -11.25 -1.65 -5.04
C VAL A 60 -12.64 -2.22 -5.35
N ILE A 61 -13.71 -1.61 -4.80
CA ILE A 61 -15.08 -2.07 -5.08
C ILE A 61 -15.39 -1.99 -6.58
N GLU A 62 -15.01 -0.90 -7.25
CA GLU A 62 -15.23 -0.71 -8.68
C GLU A 62 -14.53 -1.81 -9.49
N LEU A 63 -13.23 -2.04 -9.25
CA LEU A 63 -12.47 -3.07 -9.97
C LEU A 63 -13.06 -4.46 -9.75
N PHE A 64 -13.30 -4.86 -8.50
CA PHE A 64 -13.68 -6.23 -8.16
C PHE A 64 -15.17 -6.54 -8.39
N THR A 65 -15.99 -5.54 -8.71
CA THR A 65 -17.36 -5.73 -9.24
C THR A 65 -17.43 -5.67 -10.76
N SER A 66 -16.32 -5.36 -11.44
CA SER A 66 -16.25 -5.26 -12.90
C SER A 66 -15.93 -6.59 -13.58
N ALA A 67 -16.27 -6.68 -14.87
CA ALA A 67 -15.84 -7.79 -15.72
C ALA A 67 -14.31 -7.96 -15.76
N LYS A 68 -13.55 -6.86 -15.66
CA LYS A 68 -12.09 -6.91 -15.63
C LYS A 68 -11.55 -7.54 -14.34
N GLY A 69 -12.21 -7.25 -13.21
CA GLY A 69 -11.90 -7.91 -11.94
C GLY A 69 -12.14 -9.41 -12.00
N GLU A 70 -13.26 -9.84 -12.60
CA GLU A 70 -13.53 -11.27 -12.82
C GLU A 70 -12.52 -11.93 -13.76
N GLU A 71 -12.11 -11.25 -14.84
CA GLU A 71 -11.10 -11.75 -15.80
C GLU A 71 -9.74 -11.96 -15.12
N LEU A 72 -9.29 -11.00 -14.32
CA LEU A 72 -7.97 -11.01 -13.70
C LEU A 72 -7.86 -11.94 -12.49
N PHE A 73 -8.93 -12.05 -11.70
CA PHE A 73 -8.90 -12.73 -10.40
C PHE A 73 -9.79 -13.97 -10.34
N GLY A 74 -10.66 -14.17 -11.33
CA GLY A 74 -11.72 -15.17 -11.30
C GLY A 74 -12.94 -14.68 -10.53
N LYS A 75 -14.12 -15.13 -10.97
CA LYS A 75 -15.43 -14.67 -10.45
C LYS A 75 -15.57 -14.83 -8.93
N GLU A 76 -15.18 -15.98 -8.38
CA GLU A 76 -15.31 -16.26 -6.95
C GLU A 76 -14.43 -15.33 -6.11
N LYS A 77 -13.15 -15.22 -6.47
CA LYS A 77 -12.20 -14.37 -5.76
C LYS A 77 -12.56 -12.89 -5.89
N ALA A 78 -12.99 -12.45 -7.07
CA ALA A 78 -13.41 -11.06 -7.28
C ALA A 78 -14.63 -10.72 -6.41
N ALA A 79 -15.64 -11.60 -6.37
CA ALA A 79 -16.80 -11.44 -5.51
C ALA A 79 -16.43 -11.40 -4.01
N ALA A 80 -15.52 -12.25 -3.56
CA ALA A 80 -15.04 -12.27 -2.17
C ALA A 80 -14.34 -10.95 -1.80
N ILE A 81 -13.43 -10.46 -2.65
CA ILE A 81 -12.73 -9.19 -2.43
C ILE A 81 -13.70 -8.02 -2.44
N ALA A 82 -14.65 -7.98 -3.39
CA ALA A 82 -15.67 -6.94 -3.45
C ALA A 82 -16.59 -6.94 -2.20
N SER A 83 -16.93 -8.12 -1.68
CA SER A 83 -17.69 -8.25 -0.43
C SER A 83 -16.91 -7.67 0.75
N HIS A 84 -15.66 -8.08 0.93
CA HIS A 84 -14.79 -7.56 1.98
C HIS A 84 -14.60 -6.04 1.87
N ALA A 85 -14.34 -5.52 0.66
CA ALA A 85 -14.17 -4.09 0.45
C ALA A 85 -15.43 -3.27 0.83
N LYS A 86 -16.63 -3.81 0.57
CA LYS A 86 -17.89 -3.19 1.02
C LYS A 86 -18.03 -3.19 2.54
N GLU A 87 -17.58 -4.25 3.23
CA GLU A 87 -17.56 -4.28 4.69
C GLU A 87 -16.59 -3.26 5.29
N VAL A 88 -15.40 -3.11 4.71
CA VAL A 88 -14.43 -2.08 5.11
C VAL A 88 -15.04 -0.69 4.94
N LYS A 89 -15.67 -0.42 3.79
CA LYS A 89 -16.36 0.85 3.54
C LYS A 89 -17.50 1.10 4.55
N ALA A 90 -18.30 0.08 4.85
CA ALA A 90 -19.39 0.18 5.82
C ALA A 90 -18.90 0.50 7.24
N LYS A 91 -17.67 0.08 7.59
CA LYS A 91 -16.99 0.43 8.85
C LYS A 91 -16.32 1.81 8.81
N GLY A 92 -16.45 2.56 7.73
CA GLY A 92 -15.85 3.89 7.55
C GLY A 92 -14.42 3.87 7.01
N GLY A 93 -13.93 2.73 6.54
CA GLY A 93 -12.61 2.64 5.90
C GLY A 93 -12.57 3.42 4.60
N VAL A 94 -11.53 4.24 4.43
CA VAL A 94 -11.32 5.08 3.23
C VAL A 94 -10.42 4.37 2.21
N TYR A 95 -9.45 3.59 2.69
CA TYR A 95 -8.45 2.90 1.88
C TYR A 95 -8.64 1.38 1.95
N CYS A 96 -8.08 0.69 0.96
CA CYS A 96 -7.92 -0.76 0.99
C CYS A 96 -7.10 -1.18 2.21
N ASP A 97 -7.51 -2.26 2.86
CA ASP A 97 -6.84 -2.84 4.04
C ASP A 97 -6.00 -4.08 3.68
N CYS A 98 -5.68 -4.27 2.40
CA CYS A 98 -4.83 -5.39 2.01
C CYS A 98 -3.43 -5.27 2.63
N PRO A 99 -2.65 -6.37 2.70
CA PRO A 99 -1.34 -6.37 3.35
C PRO A 99 -0.31 -5.38 2.77
N ALA A 100 -0.55 -4.83 1.56
CA ALA A 100 0.27 -3.75 0.99
C ALA A 100 -0.27 -2.36 1.36
N CYS A 101 -1.57 -2.12 1.14
CA CYS A 101 -2.16 -0.79 1.34
C CYS A 101 -2.21 -0.38 2.82
N ALA A 102 -2.49 -1.31 3.74
CA ALA A 102 -2.56 -0.96 5.16
C ALA A 102 -1.23 -0.41 5.70
N PRO A 103 -0.07 -1.08 5.53
CA PRO A 103 1.23 -0.48 5.87
C PRO A 103 1.52 0.81 5.09
N GLY A 104 1.13 0.89 3.81
CA GLY A 104 1.28 2.11 3.01
C GLY A 104 0.55 3.32 3.61
N VAL A 105 -0.69 3.15 4.07
CA VAL A 105 -1.46 4.19 4.75
C VAL A 105 -0.78 4.60 6.06
N GLU A 106 -0.32 3.64 6.86
CA GLU A 106 0.38 3.96 8.11
C GLU A 106 1.68 4.75 7.88
N LEU A 107 2.42 4.43 6.81
CA LEU A 107 3.62 5.15 6.40
C LEU A 107 3.28 6.56 5.90
N MET A 108 2.19 6.71 5.15
CA MET A 108 1.69 8.00 4.66
C MET A 108 1.27 8.92 5.83
N ASP A 109 0.54 8.39 6.81
CA ASP A 109 0.15 9.13 8.02
C ASP A 109 1.37 9.51 8.87
N ALA A 110 2.42 8.69 8.84
CA ALA A 110 3.71 8.93 9.48
C ALA A 110 4.72 9.67 8.57
N ALA A 111 4.29 10.36 7.51
CA ALA A 111 5.19 11.01 6.56
C ALA A 111 6.22 11.95 7.22
N ALA A 112 5.79 12.70 8.25
CA ALA A 112 6.69 13.57 9.00
C ALA A 112 7.79 12.82 9.75
N ASP A 113 7.57 11.55 10.11
CA ASP A 113 8.57 10.70 10.76
C ASP A 113 9.48 9.99 9.75
N ILE A 114 8.95 9.61 8.58
CA ILE A 114 9.72 9.05 7.46
C ILE A 114 10.75 10.05 6.92
N LEU A 115 10.39 11.33 6.86
CA LEU A 115 11.21 12.40 6.30
C LEU A 115 12.26 12.97 7.28
N LYS A 116 12.35 12.41 8.49
CA LYS A 116 13.39 12.71 9.49
C LYS A 116 14.65 11.91 9.22
#